data_AF-A0A7W3J5M5-F1
#
_entry.id   AF-A0A7W3J5M5-F1
#
_cell.length_a   1.000
_cell.length_b   1.000
_cell.length_c   1.000
_cell.angle_alpha   90.00
_cell.angle_beta   90.00
_cell.angle_gamma   90.00
#
_symmetry.space_group_name_H-M   'P 1'
#
loop_
_entity.id
_entity.type
_entity.pdbx_description
1 polymer ?
#
loop_
_entity_poly.entity_id
_entity_poly.type
_entity_poly.pdbx_seq_one_letter_code
_entity_poly.pdbx_strand_id
1 'polypeptide(L)'
;MLEVDGPVTDQRSILMSRTVPSRIARWLVLALGLVLASCALAGCSYGAELRQVQQGLLDEGFDDAGVWVRFFESREVSEDRVEVVLVGSSMDREAAWEIAATAVWEKLPVEFDYLLVEYEGEVDTATYAELEGEFGPRPDGLVEHSAPGAVVGTVARVVAVFIVIGVIALVPVMVLIRRNRRRRRLRGKARPAV
;
A
#
# COMPACT_ATOMS: atom_id res chain seq x y z
N MET A 1 44.56 -48.59 -48.86
CA MET A 1 44.92 -48.42 -47.44
C MET A 1 45.46 -47.01 -47.28
N LEU A 2 44.84 -46.03 -46.61
CA LEU A 2 43.54 -45.89 -45.98
C LEU A 2 43.18 -44.40 -46.09
N GLU A 3 41.98 -44.14 -46.56
CA GLU A 3 41.25 -42.87 -46.50
C GLU A 3 41.07 -42.48 -45.03
N VAL A 4 41.41 -41.25 -44.65
CA VAL A 4 41.01 -40.67 -43.37
C VAL A 4 40.49 -39.27 -43.62
N ASP A 5 39.19 -39.23 -43.92
CA ASP A 5 38.32 -38.07 -43.88
C ASP A 5 38.19 -37.59 -42.42
N GLY A 6 38.52 -36.31 -42.18
CA GLY A 6 38.35 -35.63 -40.89
C GLY A 6 37.18 -34.64 -40.95
N PRO A 7 36.35 -34.53 -39.90
CA PRO A 7 35.02 -33.93 -40.00
C PRO A 7 35.05 -32.41 -40.14
N VAL A 8 34.27 -31.93 -41.10
CA VAL A 8 33.88 -30.53 -41.26
C VAL A 8 33.05 -30.09 -40.05
N THR A 9 33.66 -29.28 -39.19
CA THR A 9 32.97 -28.64 -38.06
C THR A 9 31.95 -27.62 -38.59
N ASP A 10 30.69 -28.01 -38.58
CA ASP A 10 29.52 -27.21 -38.96
C ASP A 10 29.32 -26.06 -37.95
N GLN A 11 29.88 -24.88 -38.24
CA GLN A 11 29.63 -23.62 -37.52
C GLN A 11 28.25 -23.05 -37.90
N ARG A 12 27.19 -23.84 -37.69
CA ARG A 12 25.82 -23.36 -37.83
C ARG A 12 25.44 -22.51 -36.63
N SER A 13 25.61 -21.20 -36.85
CA SER A 13 24.58 -20.21 -36.53
C SER A 13 24.13 -20.15 -35.06
N ILE A 14 24.99 -19.58 -34.20
CA ILE A 14 24.51 -18.88 -33.00
C ILE A 14 23.89 -17.55 -33.49
N LEU A 15 22.71 -17.65 -34.10
CA LEU A 15 21.84 -16.50 -34.34
C LEU A 15 21.31 -16.06 -32.97
N MET A 16 22.10 -15.22 -32.31
CA MET A 16 21.69 -14.38 -31.20
C MET A 16 20.34 -13.74 -31.57
N SER A 17 19.25 -14.31 -31.08
CA SER A 17 17.93 -13.71 -31.20
C SER A 17 17.90 -12.50 -30.29
N ARG A 18 18.37 -11.36 -30.80
CA ARG A 18 18.09 -10.06 -30.21
C ARG A 18 16.57 -9.86 -30.32
N THR A 19 15.87 -10.25 -29.27
CA THR A 19 14.47 -9.93 -29.05
C THR A 19 14.39 -8.42 -28.91
N VAL A 20 14.13 -7.73 -30.04
CA VAL A 20 13.86 -6.29 -30.03
C VAL A 20 12.70 -6.06 -29.07
N PRO A 21 12.89 -5.36 -27.94
CA PRO A 21 11.80 -5.11 -27.02
C PRO A 21 10.79 -4.26 -27.77
N SER A 22 9.61 -4.84 -28.02
CA SER A 22 8.53 -4.15 -28.72
C SER A 22 8.23 -2.85 -27.97
N ARG A 23 8.05 -1.73 -28.68
CA ARG A 23 7.75 -0.41 -28.09
C ARG A 23 6.59 -0.49 -27.08
N ILE A 24 5.67 -1.43 -27.27
CA ILE A 24 4.53 -1.73 -26.39
C ILE A 24 4.98 -2.22 -25.00
N ALA A 25 6.01 -3.06 -24.92
CA ALA A 25 6.54 -3.54 -23.64
C ALA A 25 7.19 -2.40 -22.82
N ARG A 26 7.88 -1.47 -23.49
CA ARG A 26 8.42 -0.25 -22.84
C ARG A 26 7.32 0.64 -22.29
N TRP A 27 6.25 0.87 -23.05
CA TRP A 27 5.10 1.65 -22.59
C TRP A 27 4.36 1.01 -21.42
N LEU A 28 4.21 -0.33 -21.43
CA LEU A 28 3.59 -1.05 -20.32
C LEU A 28 4.43 -0.96 -19.03
N VAL A 29 5.75 -1.06 -19.12
CA VAL A 29 6.63 -0.91 -17.94
C VAL A 29 6.56 0.52 -17.40
N LEU A 30 6.53 1.53 -18.25
CA LEU A 30 6.38 2.93 -17.83
C LEU A 30 5.02 3.20 -17.17
N ALA A 31 3.93 2.70 -17.75
CA ALA A 31 2.59 2.84 -17.18
C ALA A 31 2.47 2.11 -15.83
N LEU A 32 3.01 0.88 -15.73
CA LEU A 32 3.02 0.13 -14.48
C LEU A 32 3.87 0.84 -13.41
N GLY A 33 5.03 1.38 -13.79
CA GLY A 33 5.88 2.16 -12.90
C GLY A 33 5.18 3.43 -12.41
N LEU A 34 4.45 4.12 -13.28
CA LEU A 34 3.68 5.30 -12.92
C LEU A 34 2.52 4.97 -11.96
N VAL A 35 1.80 3.87 -12.20
CA VAL A 35 0.73 3.40 -11.32
C VAL A 35 1.28 3.02 -9.95
N LEU A 36 2.36 2.23 -9.89
CA LEU A 36 3.03 1.87 -8.64
C LEU A 36 3.52 3.10 -7.87
N ALA A 37 4.11 4.07 -8.56
CA ALA A 37 4.54 5.32 -7.95
C ALA A 37 3.34 6.10 -7.39
N SER A 38 2.24 6.24 -8.14
CA SER A 38 1.04 6.93 -7.65
C SER A 38 0.38 6.24 -6.45
N CYS A 39 0.37 4.90 -6.42
CA CYS A 39 -0.12 4.14 -5.27
C CYS A 39 0.76 4.33 -4.03
N ALA A 40 2.08 4.48 -4.21
CA ALA A 40 2.99 4.77 -3.10
C ALA A 40 2.75 6.17 -2.51
N LEU A 41 2.38 7.16 -3.33
CA LEU A 41 2.10 8.51 -2.83
C LEU A 41 0.76 8.61 -2.08
N ALA A 42 -0.29 7.92 -2.54
CA ALA A 42 -1.62 8.00 -1.93
C ALA A 42 -1.76 7.22 -0.60
N GLY A 43 -0.77 6.40 -0.22
CA GLY A 43 -0.77 5.63 1.02
C GLY A 43 -0.08 6.30 2.21
N CYS A 44 0.51 7.48 2.03
CA CYS A 44 1.41 8.07 3.03
C CYS A 44 0.79 9.17 3.92
N SER A 45 -0.39 9.73 3.61
CA SER A 45 -0.95 10.84 4.39
C SER A 45 -1.31 10.42 5.83
N TYR A 46 -2.07 9.33 5.96
CA TYR A 46 -2.50 8.82 7.27
C TYR A 46 -1.32 8.48 8.21
N GLY A 47 -0.23 7.94 7.65
CA GLY A 47 0.96 7.61 8.43
C GLY A 47 1.81 8.82 8.84
N ALA A 48 1.67 9.96 8.17
CA ALA A 48 2.39 11.18 8.53
C ALA A 48 1.76 11.87 9.75
N GLU A 49 0.43 11.87 9.84
CA GLU A 49 -0.31 12.50 10.93
C GLU A 49 -0.18 11.71 12.24
N LEU A 50 -0.26 10.38 12.20
CA LEU A 50 0.03 9.52 13.36
C LEU A 50 1.45 9.74 13.90
N ARG A 51 2.42 9.90 13.00
CA ARG A 51 3.80 10.22 13.40
C ARG A 51 3.91 11.61 14.02
N GLN A 52 3.09 12.57 13.61
CA GLN A 52 3.09 13.90 14.21
C GLN A 52 2.57 13.86 15.65
N VAL A 53 1.51 13.08 15.92
CA VAL A 53 1.03 12.85 17.29
C VAL A 53 2.11 12.16 18.12
N GLN A 54 2.70 11.09 17.58
CA GLN A 54 3.79 10.36 18.22
C GLN A 54 4.99 11.26 18.54
N GLN A 55 5.45 12.07 17.59
CA GLN A 55 6.55 13.01 17.80
C GLN A 55 6.19 14.07 18.85
N GLY A 56 4.96 14.57 18.82
CA GLY A 56 4.47 15.49 19.86
C GLY A 56 4.58 14.88 21.25
N LEU A 57 4.20 13.61 21.43
CA LEU A 57 4.34 12.92 22.71
C LEU A 57 5.82 12.80 23.12
N LEU A 58 6.70 12.40 22.20
CA LEU A 58 8.14 12.32 22.50
C LEU A 58 8.73 13.69 22.89
N ASP A 59 8.28 14.77 22.24
CA ASP A 59 8.71 16.14 22.55
C ASP A 59 8.22 16.61 23.93
N GLU A 60 7.10 16.08 24.42
CA GLU A 60 6.58 16.32 25.79
C GLU A 60 7.33 15.51 26.87
N GLY A 61 8.25 14.62 26.47
CA GLY A 61 9.18 13.95 27.39
C GLY A 61 8.92 12.47 27.65
N PHE A 62 8.08 11.81 26.85
CA PHE A 62 7.98 10.35 26.88
C PHE A 62 9.23 9.69 26.28
N ASP A 63 9.68 8.59 26.88
CA ASP A 63 10.84 7.80 26.42
C ASP A 63 10.50 7.00 25.15
N ASP A 64 9.27 6.50 25.06
CA ASP A 64 8.68 5.90 23.87
C ASP A 64 7.18 6.18 23.81
N ALA A 65 6.63 6.28 22.60
CA ALA A 65 5.21 6.49 22.38
C ALA A 65 4.76 5.70 21.15
N GLY A 66 3.76 4.85 21.30
CA GLY A 66 3.11 4.11 20.23
C GLY A 66 1.66 4.53 20.11
N VAL A 67 1.25 5.03 18.95
CA VAL A 67 -0.15 5.38 18.67
C VAL A 67 -0.71 4.42 17.64
N TRP A 68 -1.78 3.71 18.00
CA TRP A 68 -2.43 2.71 17.16
C TRP A 68 -3.91 3.02 17.03
N VAL A 69 -4.43 2.92 15.81
CA VAL A 69 -5.87 3.01 15.55
C VAL A 69 -6.34 1.61 15.17
N ARG A 70 -7.25 1.06 15.95
CA ARG A 70 -7.83 -0.26 15.74
C ARG A 70 -9.32 -0.14 15.50
N PHE A 71 -9.73 -0.59 14.32
CA PHE A 71 -11.13 -0.70 13.95
C PHE A 71 -11.64 -2.07 14.39
N PHE A 72 -12.59 -2.11 15.31
CA PHE A 72 -13.24 -3.35 15.74
C PHE A 72 -14.58 -3.49 15.04
N GLU A 73 -14.63 -4.30 13.99
CA GLU A 73 -15.87 -4.63 13.30
C GLU A 73 -16.43 -5.94 13.86
N SER A 74 -17.47 -5.83 14.69
CA SER A 74 -18.31 -6.96 15.13
C SER A 74 -19.59 -7.00 14.30
N ARG A 75 -20.26 -8.17 14.22
CA ARG A 75 -21.54 -8.31 13.50
C ARG A 75 -22.66 -7.43 14.05
N GLU A 76 -22.53 -6.94 15.28
CA GLU A 76 -23.58 -6.20 16.00
C GLU A 76 -23.18 -4.75 16.33
N VAL A 77 -21.89 -4.44 16.41
CA VAL A 77 -21.38 -3.09 16.73
C VAL A 77 -20.05 -2.88 16.00
N SER A 78 -19.92 -1.74 15.31
CA SER A 78 -18.62 -1.22 14.87
C SER A 78 -18.13 -0.26 15.95
N GLU A 79 -16.98 -0.55 16.56
CA GLU A 79 -16.33 0.36 17.52
C GLU A 79 -14.94 0.72 17.04
N ASP A 80 -14.68 2.02 16.91
CA ASP A 80 -13.37 2.54 16.53
C ASP A 80 -12.60 2.92 17.80
N ARG A 81 -11.44 2.28 18.01
CA ARG A 81 -10.63 2.45 19.22
C ARG A 81 -9.27 3.02 18.88
N VAL A 82 -8.86 4.04 19.62
CA VAL A 82 -7.50 4.56 19.58
C VAL A 82 -6.77 4.07 20.82
N GLU A 83 -5.68 3.37 20.60
CA GLU A 83 -4.81 2.83 21.65
C GLU A 83 -3.48 3.59 21.60
N VAL A 84 -3.16 4.27 22.68
CA VAL A 84 -1.90 4.97 22.88
C VAL A 84 -1.12 4.25 23.96
N VAL A 85 0.04 3.71 23.61
CA VAL A 85 0.95 3.07 24.55
C VAL A 85 2.12 4.00 24.80
N LEU A 86 2.33 4.37 26.05
CA LEU A 86 3.34 5.33 26.47
C LEU A 86 4.33 4.65 27.40
N VAL A 87 5.60 4.98 27.22
CA VAL A 87 6.67 4.60 28.13
C VAL A 87 7.34 5.89 28.57
N GLY A 88 7.39 6.11 29.88
CA GLY A 88 8.09 7.23 30.49
C GLY A 88 8.44 6.84 31.92
N SER A 89 9.58 7.34 32.41
CA SER A 89 10.11 6.96 33.72
C SER A 89 10.06 8.06 34.78
N SER A 90 9.57 9.26 34.42
CA SER A 90 9.66 10.45 35.27
C SER A 90 8.38 11.29 35.38
N MET A 91 7.33 10.92 34.63
CA MET A 91 6.07 11.67 34.61
C MET A 91 5.03 10.99 35.50
N ASP A 92 4.24 11.80 36.20
CA ASP A 92 3.08 11.31 36.94
C ASP A 92 2.03 10.75 35.99
N ARG A 93 1.32 9.69 36.39
CA ARG A 93 0.32 9.02 35.55
C ARG A 93 -0.80 9.97 35.12
N GLU A 94 -1.27 10.84 36.01
CA GLU A 94 -2.35 11.78 35.70
C GLU A 94 -1.89 12.80 34.66
N ALA A 95 -0.65 13.30 34.78
CA ALA A 95 -0.05 14.17 33.79
C ALA A 95 0.19 13.44 32.45
N ALA A 96 0.60 12.17 32.49
CA ALA A 96 0.79 11.36 31.29
C ALA A 96 -0.52 11.16 30.52
N TRP A 97 -1.60 10.86 31.25
CA TRP A 97 -2.96 10.77 30.72
C TRP A 97 -3.38 12.10 30.07
N GLU A 98 -3.27 13.21 30.79
CA GLU A 98 -3.72 14.53 30.32
C GLU A 98 -3.00 14.93 29.02
N ILE A 99 -1.67 14.77 28.98
CA ILE A 99 -0.86 15.08 27.80
C ILE A 99 -1.26 14.18 26.61
N ALA A 100 -1.44 12.88 26.86
CA ALA A 100 -1.80 11.94 25.82
C ALA A 100 -3.21 12.16 25.27
N ALA A 101 -4.18 12.35 26.15
CA ALA A 101 -5.56 12.65 25.80
C ALA A 101 -5.65 13.95 25.00
N THR A 102 -4.97 15.01 25.45
CA THR A 102 -4.90 16.29 24.74
C THR A 102 -4.28 16.13 23.35
N ALA A 103 -3.14 15.44 23.25
CA ALA A 103 -2.45 15.23 21.97
C ALA A 103 -3.33 14.45 20.98
N VAL A 104 -4.05 13.43 21.44
CA VAL A 104 -4.99 12.69 20.59
C VAL A 104 -6.18 13.56 20.21
N TRP A 105 -6.80 14.24 21.17
CA TRP A 105 -8.01 15.04 20.95
C TRP A 105 -7.78 16.15 19.93
N GLU A 106 -6.68 16.90 20.07
CA GLU A 106 -6.39 18.09 19.28
C GLU A 106 -5.67 17.81 17.96
N LYS A 107 -4.98 16.67 17.81
CA LYS A 107 -4.08 16.46 16.66
C LYS A 107 -4.39 15.20 15.86
N LEU A 108 -5.09 14.20 16.42
CA LEU A 108 -5.38 12.99 15.67
C LEU A 108 -6.50 13.26 14.66
N PRO A 109 -6.31 13.02 13.35
CA PRO A 109 -7.32 13.31 12.33
C PRO A 109 -8.23 12.10 12.06
N VAL A 110 -8.68 11.44 13.13
CA VAL A 110 -9.55 10.26 13.04
C VAL A 110 -10.67 10.35 14.06
N GLU A 111 -11.86 9.91 13.67
CA GLU A 111 -12.97 9.65 14.60
C GLU A 111 -12.69 8.37 15.38
N PHE A 112 -13.08 8.36 16.65
CA PHE A 112 -12.94 7.22 17.52
C PHE A 112 -13.99 7.28 18.62
N ASP A 113 -14.44 6.12 19.08
CA ASP A 113 -15.42 5.99 20.15
C ASP A 113 -14.75 5.96 21.53
N TYR A 114 -13.58 5.32 21.60
CA TYR A 114 -12.81 5.13 22.83
C TYR A 114 -11.35 5.49 22.62
N LEU A 115 -10.79 6.23 23.59
CA LEU A 115 -9.37 6.39 23.78
C LEU A 115 -8.93 5.47 24.92
N LEU A 116 -7.91 4.66 24.67
CA LEU A 116 -7.23 3.83 25.64
C LEU A 116 -5.78 4.29 25.71
N VAL A 117 -5.34 4.71 26.88
CA VAL A 117 -3.95 5.11 27.13
C VAL A 117 -3.35 4.11 28.12
N GLU A 118 -2.30 3.42 27.69
CA GLU A 118 -1.49 2.57 28.54
C GLU A 118 -0.23 3.31 28.95
N TYR A 119 0.01 3.47 30.25
CA TYR A 119 1.21 4.06 30.81
C TYR A 119 1.73 3.20 31.96
N GLU A 120 2.99 2.77 31.89
CA GLU A 120 3.63 1.87 32.86
C GLU A 120 2.84 0.55 33.12
N GLY A 121 2.12 0.05 32.12
CA GLY A 121 1.33 -1.19 32.20
C GLY A 121 -0.05 -1.02 32.84
N GLU A 122 -0.40 0.21 33.23
CA GLU A 122 -1.74 0.58 33.67
C GLU A 122 -2.52 1.18 32.51
N VAL A 123 -3.82 0.89 32.45
CA VAL A 123 -4.67 1.29 31.33
C VAL A 123 -5.76 2.22 31.82
N ASP A 124 -5.78 3.42 31.25
CA ASP A 124 -6.85 4.40 31.41
C ASP A 124 -7.69 4.46 30.13
N THR A 125 -8.99 4.63 30.28
CA THR A 125 -9.93 4.66 29.17
C THR A 125 -10.90 5.82 29.31
N ALA A 126 -11.15 6.52 28.21
CA ALA A 126 -12.20 7.52 28.12
C ALA A 126 -13.00 7.37 26.82
N THR A 127 -14.29 7.59 26.93
CA THR A 127 -15.19 7.68 25.77
C THR A 127 -15.06 9.03 25.09
N TYR A 128 -15.47 9.11 23.82
CA TYR A 128 -15.54 10.38 23.10
C TYR A 128 -16.34 11.45 23.88
N ALA A 129 -17.47 11.07 24.48
CA ALA A 129 -18.33 11.99 25.22
C ALA A 129 -17.67 12.50 26.52
N GLU A 130 -16.88 11.65 27.19
CA GLU A 130 -16.10 12.06 28.37
C GLU A 130 -15.00 13.05 27.97
N LEU A 131 -14.26 12.76 26.89
CA LEU A 131 -13.23 13.66 26.37
C LEU A 131 -13.82 14.99 25.89
N GLU A 132 -14.98 14.98 25.23
CA GLU A 132 -15.68 16.22 24.84
C GLU A 132 -16.16 17.01 26.06
N GLY A 133 -16.58 16.32 27.12
CA GLY A 133 -16.94 16.96 28.39
C GLY A 133 -15.74 17.62 29.09
N GLU A 134 -14.55 17.02 28.96
CA GLU A 134 -13.32 17.46 29.61
C GLU A 134 -12.58 18.55 28.81
N PHE A 135 -12.35 18.31 27.52
CA PHE A 135 -11.57 19.19 26.64
C PHE A 135 -12.43 20.14 25.80
N GLY A 136 -13.75 19.98 25.82
CA GLY A 136 -14.68 20.74 25.00
C GLY A 136 -14.81 20.20 23.57
N PRO A 137 -15.51 20.93 22.68
CA PRO A 137 -15.75 20.48 21.31
C PRO A 137 -14.43 20.30 20.56
N ARG A 138 -14.32 19.20 19.84
CA ARG A 138 -13.11 18.87 19.08
C ARG A 138 -12.87 19.90 17.95
N PRO A 139 -11.63 20.31 17.68
CA PRO A 139 -11.34 21.28 16.63
C PRO A 139 -11.84 20.82 15.25
N ASP A 140 -12.54 21.71 14.55
CA ASP A 140 -13.06 21.46 13.20
C ASP A 140 -11.90 21.18 12.23
N GLY A 141 -12.12 20.27 11.28
CA GLY A 141 -11.16 19.98 10.21
C GLY A 141 -10.05 18.98 10.57
N LEU A 142 -10.03 18.45 11.80
CA LEU A 142 -9.21 17.29 12.16
C LEU A 142 -9.73 16.03 11.49
N VAL A 143 -11.02 15.76 11.65
CA VAL A 143 -11.66 14.72 10.89
C VAL A 143 -11.88 15.27 9.49
N GLU A 144 -10.95 14.98 8.58
CA GLU A 144 -11.29 15.00 7.16
C GLU A 144 -12.44 14.02 7.03
N HIS A 145 -13.67 14.57 6.99
CA HIS A 145 -14.82 13.86 6.50
C HIS A 145 -14.35 13.30 5.19
N SER A 146 -14.14 11.98 5.18
CA SER A 146 -13.86 11.24 3.97
C SER A 146 -14.88 11.75 2.98
N ALA A 147 -14.46 12.62 2.06
CA ALA A 147 -15.36 13.13 1.05
C ALA A 147 -16.01 11.87 0.43
N PRO A 148 -17.25 11.93 -0.08
CA PRO A 148 -17.92 10.76 -0.67
C PRO A 148 -17.11 10.02 -1.76
N GLY A 149 -15.91 10.51 -2.10
CA GLY A 149 -14.80 9.78 -2.71
C GLY A 149 -14.10 8.66 -1.91
N ALA A 150 -14.40 8.34 -0.64
CA ALA A 150 -13.83 7.13 0.00
C ALA A 150 -14.33 5.83 -0.65
N VAL A 151 -15.58 5.83 -1.14
CA VAL A 151 -16.08 4.76 -2.04
C VAL A 151 -15.31 4.78 -3.36
N VAL A 152 -14.94 5.96 -3.87
CA VAL A 152 -14.10 6.11 -5.07
C VAL A 152 -12.67 5.61 -4.80
N GLY A 153 -12.11 5.77 -3.61
CA GLY A 153 -10.78 5.27 -3.22
C GLY A 153 -10.75 3.74 -3.14
N THR A 154 -11.76 3.12 -2.54
CA THR A 154 -11.88 1.65 -2.47
C THR A 154 -12.23 1.05 -3.84
N VAL A 155 -13.15 1.66 -4.59
CA VAL A 155 -13.45 1.26 -5.97
C VAL A 155 -12.23 1.46 -6.86
N ALA A 156 -11.48 2.56 -6.74
CA ALA A 156 -10.25 2.80 -7.50
C ALA A 156 -9.16 1.80 -7.13
N ARG A 157 -9.01 1.41 -5.85
CA ARG A 157 -8.09 0.34 -5.43
C ARG A 157 -8.49 -1.01 -6.01
N VAL A 158 -9.77 -1.37 -5.93
CA VAL A 158 -10.29 -2.62 -6.51
C VAL A 158 -10.10 -2.62 -8.03
N VAL A 159 -10.46 -1.54 -8.72
CA VAL A 159 -10.26 -1.37 -10.16
C VAL A 159 -8.78 -1.42 -10.52
N ALA A 160 -7.90 -0.79 -9.76
CA ALA A 160 -6.45 -0.84 -9.98
C ALA A 160 -5.91 -2.27 -9.85
N VAL A 161 -6.33 -3.02 -8.83
CA VAL A 161 -5.97 -4.44 -8.66
C VAL A 161 -6.46 -5.27 -9.83
N PHE A 162 -7.71 -5.09 -10.26
CA PHE A 162 -8.25 -5.79 -11.43
C PHE A 162 -7.53 -5.42 -12.73
N ILE A 163 -7.13 -4.16 -12.92
CA ILE A 163 -6.33 -3.72 -14.06
C ILE A 163 -4.95 -4.39 -14.02
N VAL A 164 -4.29 -4.43 -12.87
CA VAL A 164 -2.97 -5.07 -12.72
C VAL A 164 -3.06 -6.57 -13.02
N ILE A 165 -4.02 -7.28 -12.43
CA ILE A 165 -4.26 -8.70 -12.70
C ILE A 165 -4.58 -8.91 -14.19
N GLY A 166 -5.45 -8.07 -14.76
CA GLY A 166 -5.82 -8.10 -16.16
C GLY A 166 -4.62 -7.93 -17.08
N VAL A 167 -3.73 -6.96 -16.81
CA VAL A 167 -2.50 -6.73 -17.57
C VAL A 167 -1.54 -7.92 -17.44
N ILE A 168 -1.32 -8.44 -16.23
CA ILE A 168 -0.45 -9.60 -15.99
C ILE A 168 -0.97 -10.84 -16.72
N ALA A 169 -2.28 -11.05 -16.76
CA ALA A 169 -2.89 -12.19 -17.44
C ALA A 169 -2.94 -12.02 -18.97
N LEU A 170 -3.27 -10.82 -19.47
CA LEU A 170 -3.44 -10.56 -20.90
C LEU A 170 -2.12 -10.50 -21.66
N VAL A 171 -1.05 -9.96 -21.06
CA VAL A 171 0.26 -9.82 -21.72
C VAL A 171 0.81 -11.17 -22.24
N PRO A 172 0.92 -12.24 -21.43
CA PRO A 172 1.44 -13.53 -21.92
C PRO A 172 0.52 -14.17 -22.96
N VAL A 173 -0.80 -14.04 -22.82
CA VAL A 173 -1.79 -14.52 -23.80
C VAL A 173 -1.61 -13.80 -25.13
N MET A 174 -1.47 -12.47 -25.11
CA MET A 174 -1.24 -11.67 -26.32
C MET A 174 0.08 -12.05 -27.00
N VAL A 175 1.15 -12.29 -26.24
CA VAL A 175 2.45 -12.73 -26.74
C VAL A 175 2.33 -14.11 -27.38
N LEU A 176 1.63 -15.05 -26.74
CA LEU A 176 1.37 -16.40 -27.27
C LEU A 176 0.56 -16.35 -28.57
N ILE A 177 -0.52 -15.57 -28.62
CA ILE A 177 -1.34 -15.40 -29.83
C ILE A 177 -0.52 -14.78 -30.96
N ARG A 178 0.26 -13.72 -30.69
CA ARG A 178 1.15 -13.12 -31.70
C ARG A 178 2.20 -14.12 -32.18
N ARG A 179 2.81 -14.89 -31.28
CA ARG A 179 3.81 -15.91 -31.62
C ARG A 179 3.19 -17.03 -32.47
N ASN A 180 1.98 -17.46 -32.15
CA ASN A 180 1.24 -18.48 -32.89
C ASN A 180 0.79 -17.96 -34.27
N ARG A 181 0.25 -16.75 -34.36
CA ARG A 181 -0.09 -16.10 -35.65
C ARG A 181 1.14 -15.93 -36.53
N ARG A 182 2.29 -15.52 -35.97
CA ARG A 182 3.53 -15.38 -36.74
C ARG A 182 4.01 -16.74 -37.27
N ARG A 183 3.94 -17.80 -36.46
CA ARG A 183 4.25 -19.17 -36.88
C ARG A 183 3.31 -19.69 -37.97
N ARG A 184 2.00 -19.40 -37.88
CA ARG A 184 1.03 -19.79 -38.92
C ARG A 184 1.24 -19.06 -40.24
N ARG A 185 1.58 -17.76 -40.21
CA ARG A 185 1.91 -17.00 -41.44
C ARG A 185 3.16 -17.54 -42.13
N LEU A 186 4.16 -18.00 -41.38
CA LEU A 186 5.36 -18.62 -41.93
C LEU A 186 5.08 -20.02 -42.50
N ARG A 187 4.21 -20.80 -41.87
CA ARG A 187 3.80 -22.13 -42.39
C ARG A 187 2.91 -22.04 -43.63
N GLY A 188 2.05 -21.03 -43.75
CA GLY A 188 1.21 -20.82 -44.93
C GLY A 188 1.96 -20.42 -46.19
N LYS A 189 3.19 -19.88 -46.06
CA LYS A 189 4.06 -19.53 -47.19
C LYS A 189 4.90 -20.71 -47.70
N ALA A 190 4.87 -21.85 -47.00
CA ALA A 190 5.72 -23.01 -47.25
C ALA A 190 5.00 -24.18 -47.93
N ARG A 191 3.79 -23.98 -48.45
CA ARG A 191 3.19 -24.91 -49.43
C ARG A 191 3.42 -24.34 -50.84
N PRO A 192 4.48 -24.75 -51.56
CA PRO A 192 4.47 -24.64 -53.01
C PRO A 192 3.30 -25.49 -53.53
N ALA A 193 2.51 -24.91 -54.43
CA ALA A 193 1.53 -25.66 -55.18
C ALA A 193 2.27 -26.74 -55.98
N VAL A 194 1.84 -27.99 -55.80
CA VAL A 194 2.08 -29.11 -56.72
C VAL A 194 0.75 -29.39 -57.38
#